data_AF-A0A353E7R5-F1
#
_entry.id   AF-A0A353E7R5-F1
#
_cell.length_a   1.000
_cell.length_b   1.000
_cell.length_c   1.000
_cell.angle_alpha   90.00
_cell.angle_beta   90.00
_cell.angle_gamma   90.00
#
_symmetry.space_group_name_H-M   'P 1'
#
loop_
_entity.id
_entity.type
_entity.pdbx_description
1 polymer ?
#
loop_
_entity_poly.entity_id
_entity_poly.type
_entity_poly.pdbx_seq_one_letter_code
_entity_poly.pdbx_strand_id
1 'polypeptide(L)'
;SEKLEWFKTINIAGKALNEQEINNAIYAGPFLSDAKKHFSKKNCGAYRLGKDLVNGSPDRQDFLKKALSWMADHETRNGKPQTIVGYMAQHQHDHTALPLWTYFQNVLNWAISTFNMKKFKSIMKGLDWAKLYDLYHDKDLDVSSIEKRISELMKDVKDEIQKPQGIIPYVLIGDEHYLDLRVFSDKVKLAVWEKQNHKCALCGKEFDYVLMEGDHITPWRDGGRTTIENCQMLCRECNRRKGSK
;
A
#
# COMPACT_ATOMS: atom_id res chain seq x y z
N SER A 1 -22.95 9.14 10.68
CA SER A 1 -24.39 8.89 10.58
C SER A 1 -24.82 8.05 11.77
N GLU A 2 -25.92 8.39 12.41
CA GLU A 2 -26.49 7.72 13.60
C GLU A 2 -26.70 6.21 13.38
N LYS A 3 -27.00 5.81 12.13
CA LYS A 3 -27.08 4.40 11.71
C LYS A 3 -25.74 3.64 11.79
N LEU A 4 -24.60 4.29 11.58
CA LEU A 4 -23.27 3.65 11.66
C LEU A 4 -22.89 3.33 13.12
N GLU A 5 -23.26 4.22 14.05
CA GLU A 5 -22.99 4.03 15.48
C GLU A 5 -23.87 2.92 16.07
N TRP A 6 -25.14 2.83 15.65
CA TRP A 6 -26.06 1.75 16.03
C TRP A 6 -25.49 0.33 15.74
N PHE A 7 -24.84 0.12 14.59
CA PHE A 7 -24.29 -1.19 14.22
C PHE A 7 -23.03 -1.56 15.01
N LYS A 8 -22.30 -0.60 15.58
CA LYS A 8 -21.16 -0.89 16.47
C LYS A 8 -21.61 -1.47 17.81
N THR A 9 -22.83 -1.15 18.24
CA THR A 9 -23.39 -1.55 19.54
C THR A 9 -23.93 -2.98 19.56
N ILE A 10 -24.47 -3.48 18.44
CA ILE A 10 -25.06 -4.83 18.36
C ILE A 10 -24.01 -5.86 17.95
N ASN A 11 -23.27 -6.37 18.93
CA ASN A 11 -22.22 -7.35 18.72
C ASN A 11 -22.62 -8.71 19.34
N ILE A 12 -23.52 -9.42 18.66
CA ILE A 12 -24.12 -10.68 19.17
C ILE A 12 -23.19 -11.90 18.97
N ALA A 13 -22.12 -11.79 18.17
CA ALA A 13 -21.25 -12.91 17.78
C ALA A 13 -19.78 -12.80 18.26
N GLY A 14 -19.47 -11.91 19.19
CA GLY A 14 -18.14 -11.81 19.83
C GLY A 14 -17.01 -11.22 18.97
N LYS A 15 -17.22 -10.94 17.69
CA LYS A 15 -16.30 -10.17 16.82
C LYS A 15 -16.99 -8.95 16.25
N ALA A 16 -16.43 -7.77 16.56
CA ALA A 16 -16.92 -6.51 16.01
C ALA A 16 -16.92 -6.52 14.47
N LEU A 17 -18.01 -6.03 13.89
CA LEU A 17 -18.12 -5.83 12.45
C LEU A 17 -17.04 -4.85 11.98
N ASN A 18 -16.37 -5.19 10.89
CA ASN A 18 -15.47 -4.27 10.22
C ASN A 18 -16.26 -3.23 9.41
N GLU A 19 -15.59 -2.17 9.02
CA GLU A 19 -16.18 -1.05 8.29
C GLU A 19 -16.96 -1.49 7.03
N GLN A 20 -16.42 -2.43 6.25
CA GLN A 20 -17.11 -2.90 5.04
C GLN A 20 -18.33 -3.77 5.38
N GLU A 21 -18.28 -4.56 6.45
CA GLU A 21 -19.44 -5.32 6.94
C GLU A 21 -20.57 -4.37 7.37
N ILE A 22 -20.24 -3.21 7.97
CA ILE A 22 -21.22 -2.18 8.33
C ILE A 22 -21.77 -1.49 7.07
N ASN A 23 -20.91 -1.08 6.13
CA ASN A 23 -21.34 -0.47 4.87
C ASN A 23 -22.29 -1.40 4.09
N ASN A 24 -21.99 -2.70 4.08
CA ASN A 24 -22.84 -3.72 3.47
C ASN A 24 -24.24 -3.79 4.09
N ALA A 25 -24.39 -3.49 5.38
CA ALA A 25 -25.70 -3.47 6.05
C ALA A 25 -26.51 -2.21 5.68
N ILE A 26 -25.84 -1.07 5.50
CA ILE A 26 -26.49 0.22 5.17
C ILE A 26 -26.92 0.25 3.70
N TYR A 27 -26.05 -0.19 2.80
CA TYR A 27 -26.27 -0.15 1.34
C TYR A 27 -26.68 -1.52 0.79
N ALA A 28 -27.51 -2.24 1.55
CA ALA A 28 -28.03 -3.52 1.11
C ALA A 28 -28.94 -3.35 -0.12
N GLY A 29 -28.76 -4.19 -1.13
CA GLY A 29 -29.52 -4.15 -2.38
C GLY A 29 -29.09 -5.22 -3.39
N PRO A 30 -29.72 -5.25 -4.58
CA PRO A 30 -29.40 -6.20 -5.63
C PRO A 30 -27.92 -6.17 -6.03
N PHE A 31 -27.33 -4.98 -6.15
CA PHE A 31 -25.91 -4.81 -6.51
C PHE A 31 -24.98 -5.50 -5.52
N LEU A 32 -25.17 -5.25 -4.22
CA LEU A 32 -24.34 -5.85 -3.19
C LEU A 32 -24.52 -7.37 -3.15
N SER A 33 -25.74 -7.85 -3.34
CA SER A 33 -26.06 -9.28 -3.38
C SER A 33 -25.32 -9.98 -4.53
N ASP A 34 -25.22 -9.31 -5.67
CA ASP A 34 -24.46 -9.80 -6.83
C ASP A 34 -22.94 -9.71 -6.59
N ALA A 35 -22.43 -8.57 -6.11
CA ALA A 35 -21.02 -8.37 -5.80
C ALA A 35 -20.48 -9.44 -4.83
N LYS A 36 -21.25 -9.79 -3.79
CA LYS A 36 -20.86 -10.83 -2.81
C LYS A 36 -20.62 -12.20 -3.45
N LYS A 37 -21.25 -12.52 -4.59
CA LYS A 37 -20.99 -13.77 -5.33
C LYS A 37 -19.56 -13.81 -5.87
N HIS A 38 -19.02 -12.67 -6.27
CA HIS A 38 -17.67 -12.54 -6.84
C HIS A 38 -16.58 -12.40 -5.77
N PHE A 39 -16.87 -11.70 -4.67
CA PHE A 39 -15.83 -11.23 -3.74
C PHE A 39 -15.85 -11.86 -2.34
N SER A 40 -16.98 -12.41 -1.87
CA SER A 40 -17.18 -12.60 -0.42
C SER A 40 -17.30 -14.06 0.05
N LYS A 41 -17.36 -15.04 -0.87
CA LYS A 41 -17.37 -16.47 -0.52
C LYS A 41 -15.94 -17.01 -0.36
N LYS A 42 -15.74 -18.02 0.49
CA LYS A 42 -14.53 -18.86 0.46
C LYS A 42 -14.27 -19.34 -0.97
N ASN A 43 -13.05 -19.15 -1.46
CA ASN A 43 -12.63 -19.50 -2.82
C ASN A 43 -13.47 -18.85 -3.94
N CYS A 44 -14.04 -17.66 -3.71
CA CYS A 44 -14.71 -16.86 -4.73
C CYS A 44 -13.79 -16.53 -5.92
N GLY A 45 -14.38 -16.08 -7.03
CA GLY A 45 -13.64 -15.73 -8.24
C GLY A 45 -12.52 -14.73 -7.99
N ALA A 46 -12.81 -13.68 -7.20
CA ALA A 46 -11.82 -12.67 -6.86
C ALA A 46 -10.63 -13.24 -6.07
N TYR A 47 -10.89 -14.14 -5.11
CA TYR A 47 -9.82 -14.78 -4.34
C TYR A 47 -8.95 -15.69 -5.19
N ARG A 48 -9.57 -16.51 -6.06
CA ARG A 48 -8.83 -17.42 -6.95
C ARG A 48 -7.90 -16.66 -7.90
N LEU A 49 -8.36 -15.51 -8.39
CA LEU A 49 -7.58 -14.63 -9.26
C LEU A 49 -6.50 -13.85 -8.49
N GLY A 50 -6.85 -13.30 -7.33
CA GLY A 50 -6.06 -12.26 -6.67
C GLY A 50 -5.33 -12.63 -5.37
N LYS A 51 -5.41 -13.87 -4.86
CA LYS A 51 -4.81 -14.24 -3.54
C LYS A 51 -3.31 -13.93 -3.38
N ASP A 52 -2.58 -13.87 -4.49
CA ASP A 52 -1.14 -13.59 -4.52
C ASP A 52 -0.83 -12.10 -4.81
N LEU A 53 -1.84 -11.29 -5.13
CA LEU A 53 -1.71 -9.87 -5.51
C LEU A 53 -2.41 -8.94 -4.53
N VAL A 54 -3.49 -9.40 -3.91
CA VAL A 54 -4.36 -8.63 -3.02
C VAL A 54 -4.25 -9.17 -1.60
N ASN A 55 -4.19 -8.26 -0.63
CA ASN A 55 -4.19 -8.59 0.80
C ASN A 55 -5.62 -8.77 1.33
N GLY A 56 -5.77 -9.63 2.34
CA GLY A 56 -7.01 -9.81 3.08
C GLY A 56 -7.72 -11.13 2.79
N SER A 57 -8.86 -11.33 3.45
CA SER A 57 -9.71 -12.51 3.37
C SER A 57 -11.07 -12.19 2.73
N PRO A 58 -11.58 -13.04 1.82
CA PRO A 58 -12.94 -12.92 1.29
C PRO A 58 -14.02 -12.91 2.37
N ASP A 59 -13.86 -13.78 3.39
CA ASP A 59 -14.86 -13.93 4.45
C ASP A 59 -15.00 -12.66 5.30
N ARG A 60 -13.91 -11.88 5.45
CA ARG A 60 -13.89 -10.58 6.13
C ARG A 60 -14.24 -9.41 5.21
N GLN A 61 -14.72 -9.68 3.99
CA GLN A 61 -15.06 -8.66 3.00
C GLN A 61 -13.87 -7.83 2.50
N ASP A 62 -12.62 -8.25 2.73
CA ASP A 62 -11.45 -7.45 2.35
C ASP A 62 -11.31 -7.32 0.83
N PHE A 63 -11.63 -8.40 0.09
CA PHE A 63 -11.63 -8.38 -1.37
C PHE A 63 -12.70 -7.45 -1.93
N LEU A 64 -13.92 -7.47 -1.36
CA LEU A 64 -14.99 -6.57 -1.76
C LEU A 64 -14.62 -5.11 -1.45
N LYS A 65 -14.10 -4.85 -0.24
CA LYS A 65 -13.61 -3.52 0.16
C LYS A 65 -12.54 -3.02 -0.82
N LYS A 66 -11.57 -3.88 -1.17
CA LYS A 66 -10.49 -3.53 -2.10
C LYS A 66 -11.03 -3.22 -3.49
N ALA A 67 -11.93 -4.04 -4.03
CA ALA A 67 -12.54 -3.80 -5.34
C ALA A 67 -13.32 -2.48 -5.37
N LEU A 68 -14.11 -2.19 -4.33
CA LEU A 68 -14.87 -0.93 -4.22
C LEU A 68 -13.94 0.28 -4.10
N SER A 69 -12.87 0.17 -3.30
CA SER A 69 -11.84 1.21 -3.20
C SER A 69 -11.23 1.50 -4.56
N TRP A 70 -10.78 0.44 -5.26
CA TRP A 70 -10.19 0.55 -6.58
C TRP A 70 -11.10 1.22 -7.60
N MET A 71 -12.38 0.84 -7.62
CA MET A 71 -13.36 1.44 -8.52
C MET A 71 -13.64 2.92 -8.16
N ALA A 72 -13.79 3.25 -6.88
CA ALA A 72 -13.98 4.64 -6.46
C ALA A 72 -12.76 5.51 -6.80
N ASP A 73 -11.55 5.00 -6.60
CA ASP A 73 -10.33 5.71 -6.95
C ASP A 73 -10.19 5.85 -8.48
N HIS A 74 -10.64 4.85 -9.24
CA HIS A 74 -10.69 4.88 -10.71
C HIS A 74 -11.64 5.96 -11.22
N GLU A 75 -12.89 6.01 -10.73
CA GLU A 75 -13.83 7.08 -11.07
C GLU A 75 -13.24 8.46 -10.73
N THR A 76 -12.57 8.58 -9.58
CA THR A 76 -11.92 9.82 -9.14
C THR A 76 -10.80 10.25 -10.07
N ARG A 77 -9.92 9.31 -10.48
CA ARG A 77 -8.85 9.57 -11.46
C ARG A 77 -9.41 10.00 -12.82
N ASN A 78 -10.61 9.53 -13.16
CA ASN A 78 -11.32 9.90 -14.39
C ASN A 78 -12.22 11.14 -14.24
N GLY A 79 -12.02 11.94 -13.19
CA GLY A 79 -12.68 13.24 -13.01
C GLY A 79 -14.04 13.19 -12.33
N LYS A 80 -14.44 12.04 -11.80
CA LYS A 80 -15.67 11.87 -11.01
C LYS A 80 -15.31 11.54 -9.55
N PRO A 81 -15.17 12.55 -8.67
CA PRO A 81 -14.85 12.32 -7.26
C PRO A 81 -15.81 11.30 -6.64
N GLN A 82 -15.25 10.24 -6.08
CA GLN A 82 -16.02 9.10 -5.60
C GLN A 82 -15.43 8.54 -4.31
N THR A 83 -16.30 7.98 -3.46
CA THR A 83 -15.91 7.22 -2.27
C THR A 83 -16.49 5.81 -2.32
N ILE A 84 -15.99 4.89 -1.50
CA ILE A 84 -16.55 3.53 -1.40
C ILE A 84 -18.07 3.58 -1.14
N VAL A 85 -18.49 4.36 -0.14
CA VAL A 85 -19.90 4.47 0.24
C VAL A 85 -20.72 5.21 -0.80
N GLY A 86 -20.14 6.22 -1.47
CA GLY A 86 -20.79 6.92 -2.57
C GLY A 86 -21.07 6.00 -3.76
N TYR A 87 -20.09 5.17 -4.14
CA TYR A 87 -20.26 4.17 -5.20
C TYR A 87 -21.35 3.15 -4.81
N MET A 88 -21.28 2.62 -3.58
CA MET A 88 -22.29 1.68 -3.10
C MET A 88 -23.71 2.28 -3.08
N ALA A 89 -23.86 3.54 -2.68
CA ALA A 89 -25.15 4.23 -2.67
C ALA A 89 -25.69 4.45 -4.09
N GLN A 90 -24.84 4.91 -5.01
CA GLN A 90 -25.23 5.17 -6.40
C GLN A 90 -25.70 3.90 -7.11
N HIS A 91 -25.02 2.78 -6.86
CA HIS A 91 -25.29 1.50 -7.52
C HIS A 91 -26.20 0.58 -6.70
N GLN A 92 -26.73 1.02 -5.55
CA GLN A 92 -27.44 0.15 -4.59
C GLN A 92 -28.54 -0.70 -5.24
N HIS A 93 -29.26 -0.13 -6.20
CA HIS A 93 -30.40 -0.73 -6.87
C HIS A 93 -30.07 -1.44 -8.19
N ASP A 94 -28.82 -1.37 -8.65
CA ASP A 94 -28.40 -2.03 -9.89
C ASP A 94 -28.52 -3.55 -9.75
N HIS A 95 -29.04 -4.22 -10.79
CA HIS A 95 -29.24 -5.66 -10.75
C HIS A 95 -27.94 -6.49 -10.76
N THR A 96 -26.82 -5.89 -11.19
CA THR A 96 -25.54 -6.59 -11.34
C THR A 96 -24.38 -5.75 -10.83
N ALA A 97 -23.33 -6.42 -10.35
CA ALA A 97 -22.05 -5.80 -10.03
C ALA A 97 -21.01 -6.00 -11.14
N LEU A 98 -21.47 -6.23 -12.38
CA LEU A 98 -20.61 -6.58 -13.50
C LEU A 98 -19.51 -5.53 -13.77
N PRO A 99 -19.78 -4.20 -13.79
CA PRO A 99 -18.71 -3.22 -14.01
C PRO A 99 -17.61 -3.29 -12.94
N LEU A 100 -17.99 -3.46 -11.67
CA LEU A 100 -17.05 -3.63 -10.56
C LEU A 100 -16.21 -4.90 -10.74
N TRP A 101 -16.85 -6.01 -11.11
CA TRP A 101 -16.19 -7.29 -11.32
C TRP A 101 -15.23 -7.25 -12.52
N THR A 102 -15.68 -6.72 -13.66
CA THR A 102 -14.88 -6.59 -14.87
C THR A 102 -13.64 -5.72 -14.64
N TYR A 103 -13.79 -4.57 -13.99
CA TYR A 103 -12.64 -3.71 -13.67
C TYR A 103 -11.61 -4.44 -12.79
N PHE A 104 -12.07 -5.12 -11.73
CA PHE A 104 -11.18 -5.91 -10.87
C PHE A 104 -10.44 -7.01 -11.65
N GLN A 105 -11.12 -7.70 -12.57
CA GLN A 105 -10.49 -8.71 -13.42
C GLN A 105 -9.44 -8.09 -14.35
N ASN A 106 -9.75 -6.97 -15.01
CA ASN A 106 -8.85 -6.31 -15.95
C ASN A 106 -7.56 -5.87 -15.25
N VAL A 107 -7.69 -5.24 -14.07
CA VAL A 107 -6.55 -4.82 -13.24
C VAL A 107 -5.62 -5.99 -12.93
N LEU A 108 -6.17 -7.11 -12.45
CA LEU A 108 -5.35 -8.26 -12.05
C LEU A 108 -4.81 -9.05 -13.25
N ASN A 109 -5.58 -9.20 -14.31
CA ASN A 109 -5.13 -9.87 -15.53
C ASN A 109 -3.98 -9.10 -16.18
N TRP A 110 -4.08 -7.78 -16.24
CA TRP A 110 -2.98 -6.93 -16.69
C TRP A 110 -1.73 -7.18 -15.83
N ALA A 111 -1.84 -7.08 -14.51
CA ALA A 111 -0.71 -7.32 -13.59
C ALA A 111 -0.04 -8.70 -13.80
N ILE A 112 -0.83 -9.77 -13.97
CA ILE A 112 -0.32 -11.13 -14.19
C ILE A 112 0.30 -11.29 -15.58
N SER A 113 -0.21 -10.58 -16.58
CA SER A 113 0.30 -10.62 -17.95
C SER A 113 1.57 -9.79 -18.15
N THR A 114 1.71 -8.69 -17.40
CA THR A 114 2.83 -7.75 -17.50
C THR A 114 4.02 -8.18 -16.63
N PHE A 115 3.77 -8.79 -15.48
CA PHE A 115 4.83 -9.11 -14.50
C PHE A 115 4.97 -10.61 -14.27
N ASN A 116 6.21 -11.08 -14.25
CA ASN A 116 6.53 -12.49 -14.08
C ASN A 116 6.24 -12.98 -12.66
N MET A 117 5.04 -13.54 -12.46
CA MET A 117 4.60 -14.11 -11.18
C MET A 117 5.54 -15.20 -10.63
N LYS A 118 6.30 -15.91 -11.47
CA LYS A 118 7.24 -16.93 -10.98
C LYS A 118 8.47 -16.29 -10.34
N LYS A 119 8.91 -15.14 -10.85
CA LYS A 119 10.10 -14.42 -10.36
C LYS A 119 9.79 -13.46 -9.23
N PHE A 120 8.67 -12.73 -9.32
CA PHE A 120 8.44 -11.54 -8.50
C PHE A 120 7.29 -11.65 -7.50
N LYS A 121 6.73 -12.84 -7.30
CA LYS A 121 5.60 -13.07 -6.37
C LYS A 121 5.80 -12.43 -4.98
N SER A 122 7.00 -12.47 -4.44
CA SER A 122 7.31 -11.93 -3.10
C SER A 122 7.13 -10.41 -2.98
N ILE A 123 7.24 -9.66 -4.08
CA ILE A 123 7.13 -8.20 -4.12
C ILE A 123 5.83 -7.69 -4.74
N MET A 124 5.01 -8.58 -5.29
CA MET A 124 3.77 -8.25 -6.00
C MET A 124 2.53 -8.17 -5.10
N LYS A 125 2.58 -8.77 -3.91
CA LYS A 125 1.42 -8.82 -3.03
C LYS A 125 1.20 -7.50 -2.31
N GLY A 126 -0.02 -6.99 -2.40
CA GLY A 126 -0.48 -5.79 -1.69
C GLY A 126 -0.18 -4.47 -2.39
N LEU A 127 0.27 -4.49 -3.64
CA LEU A 127 0.45 -3.28 -4.44
C LEU A 127 -0.90 -2.66 -4.81
N ASP A 128 -0.87 -1.36 -5.10
CA ASP A 128 -2.02 -0.65 -5.64
C ASP A 128 -2.15 -0.91 -7.16
N TRP A 129 -2.55 -2.14 -7.48
CA TRP A 129 -2.65 -2.60 -8.86
C TRP A 129 -3.64 -1.77 -9.69
N ALA A 130 -4.72 -1.26 -9.10
CA ALA A 130 -5.67 -0.42 -9.82
C ALA A 130 -5.05 0.91 -10.26
N LYS A 131 -4.30 1.58 -9.38
CA LYS A 131 -3.56 2.79 -9.76
C LYS A 131 -2.56 2.51 -10.87
N LEU A 132 -1.79 1.42 -10.76
CA LEU A 132 -0.80 1.06 -11.78
C LEU A 132 -1.47 0.72 -13.12
N TYR A 133 -2.57 -0.05 -13.08
CA TYR A 133 -3.37 -0.35 -14.26
C TYR A 133 -3.85 0.93 -14.93
N ASP A 134 -4.56 1.80 -14.21
CA ASP A 134 -5.14 3.02 -14.76
C ASP A 134 -4.09 3.93 -15.43
N LEU A 135 -2.87 3.97 -14.91
CA LEU A 135 -1.79 4.81 -15.44
C LEU A 135 -1.03 4.17 -16.62
N TYR A 136 -0.93 2.83 -16.67
CA TYR A 136 0.05 2.15 -17.54
C TYR A 136 -0.53 1.08 -18.47
N HIS A 137 -1.79 0.65 -18.31
CA HIS A 137 -2.31 -0.47 -19.12
C HIS A 137 -2.38 -0.19 -20.62
N ASP A 138 -2.61 1.06 -21.00
CA ASP A 138 -2.64 1.52 -22.40
C ASP A 138 -1.28 2.04 -22.89
N LYS A 139 -0.22 1.92 -22.09
CA LYS A 139 1.13 2.34 -22.47
C LYS A 139 1.85 1.20 -23.16
N ASP A 140 2.69 1.54 -24.13
CA ASP A 140 3.62 0.59 -24.74
C ASP A 140 4.77 0.29 -23.76
N LEU A 141 4.61 -0.78 -23.00
CA LEU A 141 5.56 -1.20 -21.98
C LEU A 141 6.55 -2.22 -22.57
N ASP A 142 7.84 -1.88 -22.58
CA ASP A 142 8.88 -2.87 -22.82
C ASP A 142 9.03 -3.79 -21.60
N VAL A 143 8.22 -4.85 -21.58
CA VAL A 143 8.19 -5.87 -20.52
C VAL A 143 9.57 -6.48 -20.29
N SER A 144 10.38 -6.64 -21.33
CA SER A 144 11.71 -7.23 -21.23
C SER A 144 12.67 -6.32 -20.47
N SER A 145 12.63 -5.03 -20.75
CA SER A 145 13.40 -4.00 -20.05
C SER A 145 12.95 -3.85 -18.60
N ILE A 146 11.64 -3.82 -18.36
CA ILE A 146 11.05 -3.77 -17.01
C ILE A 146 11.49 -4.98 -16.18
N GLU A 147 11.40 -6.19 -16.74
CA GLU A 147 11.80 -7.42 -16.03
C GLU A 147 13.30 -7.40 -15.67
N LYS A 148 14.15 -6.92 -16.59
CA LYS A 148 15.59 -6.75 -16.34
C LYS A 148 15.82 -5.79 -15.19
N ARG A 149 15.17 -4.61 -15.22
CA ARG A 149 15.32 -3.57 -14.19
C ARG A 149 14.85 -4.03 -12.81
N ILE A 150 13.72 -4.73 -12.73
CA ILE A 150 13.24 -5.33 -11.47
C ILE A 150 14.29 -6.32 -10.93
N SER A 151 14.83 -7.18 -11.81
CA SER A 151 15.83 -8.17 -11.42
C SER A 151 17.14 -7.56 -10.92
N GLU A 152 17.59 -6.46 -11.53
CA GLU A 152 18.76 -5.68 -11.08
C GLU A 152 18.53 -5.11 -9.67
N LEU A 153 17.40 -4.43 -9.46
CA LEU A 153 17.06 -3.85 -8.15
C LEU A 153 16.90 -4.91 -7.05
N MET A 154 16.41 -6.10 -7.39
CA MET A 154 16.32 -7.22 -6.45
C MET A 154 17.68 -7.85 -6.10
N LYS A 155 18.68 -7.76 -6.99
CA LYS A 155 20.03 -8.33 -6.79
C LYS A 155 20.97 -7.37 -6.05
N ASP A 156 21.03 -6.12 -6.51
CA ASP A 156 22.09 -5.19 -6.13
C ASP A 156 21.76 -4.37 -4.89
N VAL A 157 20.47 -4.29 -4.52
CA VAL A 157 19.99 -3.29 -3.56
C VAL A 157 19.28 -3.94 -2.37
N LYS A 158 19.50 -5.24 -2.13
CA LYS A 158 18.85 -5.98 -1.03
C LYS A 158 19.15 -5.39 0.36
N ASP A 159 20.27 -4.69 0.50
CA ASP A 159 20.66 -4.04 1.75
C ASP A 159 20.25 -2.55 1.84
N GLU A 160 19.98 -1.87 0.71
CA GLU A 160 19.56 -0.45 0.72
C GLU A 160 18.03 -0.26 0.54
N ILE A 161 17.35 -1.16 -0.20
CA ILE A 161 15.88 -1.13 -0.34
C ILE A 161 15.25 -1.74 0.90
N GLN A 162 14.70 -0.89 1.75
CA GLN A 162 13.94 -1.32 2.93
C GLN A 162 12.54 -1.83 2.57
N LYS A 163 12.01 -1.47 1.38
CA LYS A 163 10.68 -1.85 0.92
C LYS A 163 10.69 -2.50 -0.48
N PRO A 164 10.93 -3.83 -0.58
CA PRO A 164 10.98 -4.54 -1.86
C PRO A 164 9.71 -4.43 -2.71
N GLN A 165 8.53 -4.32 -2.09
CA GLN A 165 7.26 -4.06 -2.77
C GLN A 165 7.25 -2.72 -3.52
N GLY A 166 8.14 -1.80 -3.17
CA GLY A 166 8.36 -0.53 -3.86
C GLY A 166 8.98 -0.64 -5.24
N ILE A 167 9.63 -1.77 -5.56
CA ILE A 167 10.39 -1.93 -6.80
C ILE A 167 9.49 -1.79 -8.03
N ILE A 168 8.34 -2.46 -8.06
CA ILE A 168 7.44 -2.43 -9.23
C ILE A 168 6.89 -1.01 -9.47
N PRO A 169 6.31 -0.32 -8.46
CA PRO A 169 5.92 1.07 -8.61
C PRO A 169 7.08 1.98 -9.03
N TYR A 170 8.28 1.82 -8.46
CA TYR A 170 9.45 2.61 -8.84
C TYR A 170 9.84 2.40 -10.31
N VAL A 171 9.85 1.16 -10.80
CA VAL A 171 10.21 0.88 -12.19
C VAL A 171 9.22 1.48 -13.19
N LEU A 172 7.93 1.54 -12.83
CA LEU A 172 6.91 2.15 -13.70
C LEU A 172 6.86 3.68 -13.58
N ILE A 173 6.92 4.21 -12.36
CA ILE A 173 6.65 5.62 -12.04
C ILE A 173 7.94 6.46 -12.03
N GLY A 174 9.07 5.86 -11.69
CA GLY A 174 10.36 6.55 -11.53
C GLY A 174 10.53 7.25 -10.19
N ASP A 175 9.58 7.10 -9.25
CA ASP A 175 9.64 7.77 -7.95
C ASP A 175 10.37 6.92 -6.88
N GLU A 176 11.55 7.36 -6.48
CA GLU A 176 12.41 6.68 -5.51
C GLU A 176 11.81 6.57 -4.11
N HIS A 177 10.78 7.38 -3.76
CA HIS A 177 10.09 7.25 -2.47
C HIS A 177 9.43 5.87 -2.29
N TYR A 178 9.10 5.18 -3.38
CA TYR A 178 8.57 3.83 -3.30
C TYR A 178 9.56 2.83 -2.69
N LEU A 179 10.86 3.04 -2.88
CA LEU A 179 11.92 2.16 -2.43
C LEU A 179 12.28 2.34 -0.94
N ASP A 180 11.75 3.38 -0.30
CA ASP A 180 12.00 3.75 1.10
C ASP A 180 13.51 3.91 1.41
N LEU A 181 14.25 4.49 0.45
CA LEU A 181 15.71 4.63 0.52
C LEU A 181 16.17 5.57 1.62
N ARG A 182 15.29 6.31 2.33
CA ARG A 182 15.66 7.36 3.30
C ARG A 182 15.59 6.90 4.76
N VAL A 183 15.18 5.67 5.03
CA VAL A 183 15.03 5.19 6.41
C VAL A 183 16.23 4.34 6.80
N PHE A 184 16.92 4.75 7.86
CA PHE A 184 17.95 3.92 8.48
C PHE A 184 17.29 2.73 9.19
N SER A 185 17.81 1.52 8.95
CA SER A 185 17.39 0.33 9.69
C SER A 185 17.67 0.48 11.19
N ASP A 186 16.89 -0.21 12.03
CA ASP A 186 17.10 -0.17 13.49
C ASP A 186 18.50 -0.62 13.89
N LYS A 187 19.08 -1.58 13.15
CA LYS A 187 20.46 -2.03 13.35
C LYS A 187 21.47 -0.88 13.15
N VAL A 188 21.29 -0.07 12.10
CA VAL A 188 22.15 1.08 11.83
C VAL A 188 21.96 2.16 12.89
N LYS A 189 20.70 2.50 13.22
CA LYS A 189 20.40 3.50 14.26
C LYS A 189 21.00 3.11 15.61
N LEU A 190 20.87 1.85 16.01
CA LEU A 190 21.43 1.35 17.27
C LEU A 190 22.95 1.41 17.29
N ALA A 191 23.62 0.99 16.20
CA ALA A 191 25.07 1.06 16.10
C ALA A 191 25.60 2.50 16.17
N VAL A 192 24.91 3.45 15.55
CA VAL A 192 25.27 4.89 15.60
C VAL A 192 24.97 5.49 16.98
N TRP A 193 23.86 5.10 17.61
CA TRP A 193 23.52 5.52 18.97
C TRP A 193 24.59 5.13 19.98
N GLU A 194 25.05 3.87 19.94
CA GLU A 194 26.17 3.38 20.76
C GLU A 194 27.47 4.15 20.45
N LYS A 195 27.79 4.34 19.17
CA LYS A 195 28.99 5.09 18.75
C LYS A 195 28.95 6.55 19.19
N GLN A 196 27.77 7.15 19.30
CA GLN A 196 27.56 8.51 19.78
C GLN A 196 27.54 8.61 21.33
N ASN A 197 27.84 7.53 22.05
CA ASN A 197 27.74 7.47 23.51
C ASN A 197 26.37 7.93 24.00
N HIS A 198 25.31 7.50 23.29
CA HIS A 198 23.91 7.78 23.60
C HIS A 198 23.54 9.27 23.55
N LYS A 199 24.39 10.12 22.95
CA LYS A 199 24.21 11.57 22.87
C LYS A 199 23.69 12.02 21.51
N CYS A 200 22.85 13.04 21.52
CA CYS A 200 22.41 13.74 20.32
C CYS A 200 23.60 14.45 19.64
N ALA A 201 23.80 14.21 18.33
CA ALA A 201 24.91 14.80 17.58
C ALA A 201 24.86 16.34 17.49
N LEU A 202 23.68 16.95 17.65
CA LEU A 202 23.52 18.40 17.60
C LEU A 202 23.57 19.10 18.97
N CYS A 203 22.91 18.55 19.99
CA CYS A 203 22.84 19.21 21.31
C CYS A 203 23.75 18.60 22.38
N GLY A 204 24.39 17.45 22.11
CA GLY A 204 25.32 16.78 23.01
C GLY A 204 24.71 16.15 24.26
N LYS A 205 23.40 16.27 24.46
CA LYS A 205 22.67 15.66 25.60
C LYS A 205 22.44 14.17 25.35
N GLU A 206 22.44 13.41 26.43
CA GLU A 206 22.18 11.96 26.45
C GLU A 206 20.68 11.67 26.39
N PHE A 207 20.29 10.65 25.63
CA PHE A 207 18.91 10.22 25.48
C PHE A 207 18.84 8.70 25.29
N ASP A 208 17.75 8.10 25.80
CA ASP A 208 17.38 6.73 25.48
C ASP A 208 17.09 6.57 23.98
N TYR A 209 17.42 5.40 23.43
CA TYR A 209 17.21 5.07 22.00
C TYR A 209 15.79 5.42 21.50
N VAL A 210 14.76 5.13 22.30
CA VAL A 210 13.34 5.39 21.95
C VAL A 210 12.99 6.88 21.80
N LEU A 211 13.82 7.77 22.34
CA LEU A 211 13.66 9.23 22.27
C LEU A 211 14.49 9.86 21.14
N MET A 212 15.22 9.04 20.37
CA MET A 212 16.09 9.49 19.30
C MET A 212 15.63 8.99 17.93
N GLU A 213 16.01 9.72 16.90
CA GLU A 213 15.73 9.43 15.51
C GLU A 213 17.03 9.45 14.70
N GLY A 214 17.16 8.51 13.77
CA GLY A 214 18.26 8.51 12.81
C GLY A 214 17.99 9.53 11.72
N ASP A 215 18.96 10.37 11.44
CA ASP A 215 18.88 11.46 10.48
C ASP A 215 20.15 11.51 9.63
N HIS A 216 20.05 12.02 8.40
CA HIS A 216 21.20 12.10 7.52
C HIS A 216 22.10 13.28 7.86
N ILE A 217 23.41 13.06 7.95
CA ILE A 217 24.40 14.13 8.10
C ILE A 217 24.33 15.06 6.88
N THR A 218 24.59 14.51 5.69
CA THR A 218 24.30 15.14 4.41
C THR A 218 22.86 14.83 4.03
N PRO A 219 21.96 15.83 3.91
CA PRO A 219 20.58 15.59 3.54
C PRO A 219 20.46 14.85 2.21
N TRP A 220 19.41 14.05 2.08
CA TRP A 220 19.16 13.31 0.85
C TRP A 220 18.99 14.23 -0.37
N ARG A 221 18.36 15.41 -0.20
CA ARG A 221 18.22 16.44 -1.26
C ARG A 221 19.56 16.95 -1.78
N ASP A 222 20.61 16.83 -0.98
CA ASP A 222 21.98 17.25 -1.30
C ASP A 222 22.85 16.05 -1.74
N GLY A 223 22.23 14.91 -2.08
CA GLY A 223 22.89 13.69 -2.54
C GLY A 223 23.34 12.74 -1.43
N GLY A 224 22.93 12.97 -0.18
CA GLY A 224 23.26 12.10 0.94
C GLY A 224 22.62 10.72 0.86
N ARG A 225 23.44 9.67 0.89
CA ARG A 225 22.98 8.27 0.86
C ARG A 225 22.63 7.75 2.26
N THR A 226 21.79 6.72 2.33
CA THR A 226 21.41 6.07 3.60
C THR A 226 22.43 5.01 3.97
N THR A 227 23.58 5.46 4.45
CA THR A 227 24.66 4.59 4.94
C THR A 227 24.93 4.88 6.41
N ILE A 228 25.58 3.95 7.11
CA ILE A 228 25.92 4.14 8.53
C ILE A 228 26.82 5.36 8.74
N GLU A 229 27.68 5.70 7.78
CA GLU A 229 28.58 6.86 7.81
C GLU A 229 27.82 8.18 7.68
N ASN A 230 26.70 8.18 6.96
CA ASN A 230 25.85 9.34 6.80
C ASN A 230 24.71 9.39 7.82
N CYS A 231 24.66 8.45 8.78
CA CYS A 231 23.66 8.43 9.84
C CYS A 231 24.17 9.15 11.07
N GLN A 232 23.33 10.00 11.66
CA GLN A 232 23.51 10.55 13.00
C GLN A 232 22.24 10.37 13.82
N MET A 233 22.37 10.11 15.11
CA MET A 233 21.24 10.04 16.04
C MET A 233 20.98 11.43 16.64
N LEU A 234 19.75 11.92 16.48
CA LEU A 234 19.29 13.20 16.99
C LEU A 234 18.12 13.02 17.95
N CYS A 235 18.00 13.89 18.96
CA CYS A 235 16.74 13.97 19.70
C CYS A 235 15.65 14.56 18.80
N ARG A 236 14.38 14.18 19.04
CA ARG A 236 13.23 14.60 18.23
C ARG A 236 13.15 16.11 18.00
N GLU A 237 13.51 16.91 19.02
CA GLU A 237 13.50 18.36 18.91
C GLU A 237 14.58 18.88 17.94
N CYS A 238 15.81 18.37 18.05
CA CYS A 238 16.90 18.75 17.15
C CYS A 238 16.61 18.28 15.71
N ASN A 239 16.07 17.07 15.55
CA ASN A 239 15.70 16.54 14.25
C ASN A 239 14.62 17.41 13.57
N ARG A 240 13.56 17.78 14.31
CA ARG A 240 12.49 18.65 13.80
C ARG A 240 13.01 20.03 13.38
N ARG A 241 13.93 20.63 14.16
CA ARG A 241 14.55 21.92 13.83
C ARG A 241 15.46 21.84 12.60
N LYS A 242 16.13 20.69 12.38
CA LYS A 242 16.95 20.46 11.19
C LYS A 242 16.08 20.27 9.94
N GLY A 243 15.00 19.50 10.03
CA GLY A 243 14.07 19.26 8.92
C GLY A 243 13.30 20.50 8.45
N SER A 244 13.20 21.55 9.27
CA SER A 244 12.60 22.84 8.88
C SER A 244 13.55 23.77 8.09
N LYS A 245 14.75 23.32 7.73
CA LYS A 245 15.74 24.04 6.92
C LYS A 245 16.00 23.28 5.62
#